data_AF-A0A1I6N1V8-F1
#
_entry.id   AF-A0A1I6N1V8-F1
#
_cell.length_a   1.000
_cell.length_b   1.000
_cell.length_c   1.000
_cell.angle_alpha   90.00
_cell.angle_beta   90.00
_cell.angle_gamma   90.00
#
_symmetry.space_group_name_H-M   'P 1'
#
loop_
_entity.id
_entity.type
_entity.pdbx_description
1 polymer ?
#
loop_
_entity_poly.entity_id
_entity_poly.type
_entity_poly.pdbx_seq_one_letter_code
_entity_poly.pdbx_strand_id
1 'polypeptide(L)' 'MNVLVFLIPVSLFLGGLGLAAFLWSLRANQYEDLEGDAWRILSEDDDTPRADD' A
#
# COMPACT_ATOMS: atom_id res chain seq x y z
N MET A 1 11.55 -27.56 -23.26
CA MET A 1 10.96 -28.04 -22.00
C MET A 1 11.73 -27.65 -20.73
N ASN A 2 13.05 -27.38 -20.78
CA ASN A 2 13.85 -27.13 -19.57
C ASN A 2 13.54 -25.79 -18.87
N VAL A 3 13.12 -24.78 -19.62
CA VAL A 3 12.82 -23.44 -19.07
C VAL A 3 11.60 -23.43 -18.14
N LEU A 4 10.61 -24.30 -18.38
CA LEU A 4 9.41 -24.38 -17.56
C LEU A 4 9.73 -24.82 -16.12
N VAL A 5 10.78 -25.62 -15.93
CA VAL A 5 11.26 -26.05 -14.60
C VAL A 5 11.68 -24.86 -13.74
N PHE A 6 12.14 -23.77 -14.35
CA PHE A 6 12.49 -22.54 -13.65
C PHE A 6 11.32 -21.56 -13.59
N LEU A 7 10.56 -21.41 -14.67
CA LEU A 7 9.47 -20.45 -14.73
C LEU A 7 8.30 -20.80 -13.81
N ILE A 8 7.97 -22.09 -13.67
CA ILE A 8 6.88 -22.52 -12.77
C ILE A 8 7.15 -22.12 -11.31
N PRO A 9 8.29 -22.48 -10.68
CA PRO A 9 8.55 -22.09 -9.29
C PRO A 9 8.74 -20.58 -9.14
N VAL A 10 9.34 -19.89 -10.12
CA VAL A 10 9.46 -18.42 -10.09
C VAL A 10 8.08 -17.76 -10.12
N SER A 11 7.18 -18.20 -10.99
CA SER A 11 5.81 -17.66 -11.06
C SER A 11 5.02 -17.94 -9.79
N LEU A 12 5.13 -19.15 -9.22
CA LEU A 12 4.49 -19.47 -7.93
C LEU A 12 5.04 -18.63 -6.79
N PHE A 13 6.36 -18.41 -6.76
CA PHE A 13 7.00 -17.57 -5.75
C PHE A 13 6.55 -16.11 -5.87
N LEU A 14 6.54 -15.56 -7.08
CA LEU A 14 6.07 -14.18 -7.33
C LEU A 14 4.58 -14.02 -7.00
N GLY A 15 3.74 -14.99 -7.38
CA GLY A 15 2.33 -15.00 -7.01
C GLY A 15 2.12 -15.08 -5.50
N GLY A 16 2.90 -15.94 -4.82
CA GLY A 16 2.89 -16.07 -3.36
C GLY A 16 3.35 -14.81 -2.64
N LEU A 17 4.42 -14.17 -3.12
CA LEU A 17 4.88 -12.87 -2.60
C LEU A 17 3.83 -11.78 -2.77
N GLY A 18 3.20 -11.70 -3.95
CA GLY A 18 2.12 -10.74 -4.20
C GLY A 18 0.93 -10.96 -3.26
N LEU A 19 0.52 -12.20 -3.07
CA LEU A 19 -0.55 -12.56 -2.14
C LEU A 19 -0.19 -12.22 -0.68
N ALA A 20 1.03 -12.54 -0.25
CA ALA A 20 1.51 -12.23 1.10
C ALA A 20 1.56 -10.71 1.33
N ALA A 21 2.07 -9.95 0.37
CA ALA A 21 2.10 -8.49 0.42
C ALA A 21 0.68 -7.89 0.48
N PHE A 22 -0.26 -8.44 -0.31
CA PHE A 22 -1.66 -8.02 -0.28
C PHE A 22 -2.31 -8.26 1.09
N LEU A 23 -2.15 -9.46 1.66
CA LEU A 23 -2.68 -9.79 2.98
C LEU A 23 -2.04 -8.95 4.10
N TRP A 24 -0.74 -8.67 3.98
CA TRP A 24 -0.05 -7.77 4.89
C TRP A 24 -0.60 -6.33 4.81
N SER A 25 -0.84 -5.82 3.59
CA SER A 25 -1.43 -4.49 3.37
C SER A 25 -2.81 -4.35 4.03
N LEU A 26 -3.66 -5.38 3.89
CA LEU A 26 -4.97 -5.42 4.55
C LEU A 26 -4.85 -5.41 6.09
N ARG A 27 -3.90 -6.17 6.65
CA ARG A 27 -3.69 -6.22 8.10
C ARG A 27 -3.07 -4.93 8.66
N ALA A 28 -2.30 -4.21 7.84
CA ALA A 28 -1.59 -3.01 8.26
C ALA A 28 -2.49 -1.76 8.38
N ASN A 29 -3.81 -1.89 8.21
CA ASN A 29 -4.78 -0.78 8.26
C ASN A 29 -4.43 0.42 7.35
N GLN A 30 -3.62 0.20 6.32
CA GLN A 30 -3.18 1.25 5.40
C GLN A 30 -4.32 1.84 4.56
N TYR A 31 -5.49 1.21 4.57
CA TYR A 31 -6.67 1.65 3.86
C TYR A 31 -7.66 2.43 4.74
N GLU A 32 -7.41 2.58 6.04
CA GLU A 32 -8.34 3.27 6.95
C GLU A 32 -8.30 4.80 6.83
N ASP A 33 -7.17 5.39 6.40
CA ASP A 33 -6.99 6.84 6.32
C ASP A 33 -6.74 7.34 4.88
N LEU A 34 -7.24 6.62 3.87
CA LEU A 34 -7.18 7.10 2.47
C LEU A 34 -8.11 8.29 2.23
N GLU A 35 -9.26 8.31 2.91
CA GLU A 35 -10.22 9.42 2.85
C GLU A 35 -9.65 10.70 3.50
N GLY A 36 -8.92 10.59 4.61
CA GLY A 36 -8.36 11.74 5.34
C GLY A 36 -7.24 12.43 4.57
N ASP A 37 -6.34 11.67 3.95
CA ASP A 37 -5.28 12.21 3.09
C ASP A 37 -5.82 12.96 1.87
N ALA A 38 -6.88 12.44 1.23
CA ALA A 38 -7.55 13.12 0.12
C ALA A 38 -8.36 14.36 0.57
N TRP A 39 -8.83 14.39 1.82
CA TRP A 39 -9.48 15.57 2.39
C TRP A 39 -8.46 16.68 2.67
N ARG A 40 -7.27 16.32 3.18
CA ARG A 40 -6.17 17.26 3.50
C ARG A 40 -5.65 18.02 2.29
N ILE A 41 -5.56 17.39 1.12
CA ILE A 41 -5.08 18.07 -0.10
C ILE A 41 -6.09 19.09 -0.65
N LEU A 42 -7.38 18.98 -0.28
CA LEU A 42 -8.44 19.90 -0.69
C LEU A 42 -8.78 20.94 0.40
N SER A 43 -8.42 20.68 1.66
CA SER A 43 -8.57 21.63 2.75
C SER A 43 -7.41 22.61 2.77
N GLU A 44 -7.63 23.83 2.26
CA GLU A 44 -6.69 24.96 2.34
C GLU A 44 -6.48 25.50 3.78
N ASP A 45 -7.17 24.96 4.78
CA ASP A 45 -7.16 25.43 6.17
C ASP A 45 -5.90 25.05 6.98
N ASP A 46 -5.05 24.15 6.46
CA ASP A 46 -3.82 23.70 7.16
C ASP A 46 -2.65 24.70 7.03
N ASP A 47 -2.85 25.82 6.32
CA ASP A 47 -1.89 26.93 6.21
C ASP A 47 -2.00 27.95 7.36
N THR A 48 -2.82 27.69 8.39
CA THR A 48 -2.82 28.54 9.60
C THR A 48 -1.75 28.08 10.58
N PRO A 49 -0.65 28.84 10.78
CA PRO A 49 0.31 28.53 11.82
C PRO A 49 -0.45 28.59 13.14
N ARG A 50 -0.33 27.52 13.95
CA ARG A 50 -0.81 27.55 15.33
C ARG A 50 -0.17 28.77 16.00
N ALA A 51 -0.97 29.78 16.32
CA ALA A 51 -0.50 30.90 17.12
C ALA A 51 -0.16 30.33 18.49
N ASP A 52 1.14 30.25 18.76
CA ASP A 52 1.66 29.91 20.06
C ASP A 52 1.43 31.13 20.97
N ASP A 53 0.44 31.03 21.86
CA ASP A 53 0.29 31.92 23.02
C ASP A 53 1.41 31.68 24.05
#